data_AF-A0A0K9Y075-F1
#
_entry.id   AF-A0A0K9Y075-F1
#
_cell.length_a   1.000
_cell.length_b   1.000
_cell.length_c   1.000
_cell.angle_alpha   90.00
_cell.angle_beta   90.00
_cell.angle_gamma   90.00
#
_symmetry.space_group_name_H-M   'P 1'
#
loop_
_entity.id
_entity.type
_entity.pdbx_description
1 polymer ?
#
loop_
_entity_poly.entity_id
_entity_poly.type
_entity_poly.pdbx_seq_one_letter_code
_entity_poly.pdbx_strand_id
1 'polypeptide(L)'
;MKKIFLYILAGSLCFSACKKDDEVETFIEPDDISVRNTLDEQAIQKFMDNNYLDTQGNIKAFSSTDATDDNYKKLSELSPVKLPSGVIYIKREGAQPTSGVAINTDPNSATASLIKTMMRATYYRATDTDGNVALTSGGALLNTIDLEASPVTDPKFYYAKKSIVTDAKPRSYYEIEGLQEGLKYFTGFQNLPNETLPNLQGVIIVPSKAAYARDTNYYNLQNATFVFNFQIYHTETRPVDQQ
;
A
#
# COMPACT_ATOMS: atom_id res chain seq x y z
N MET A 1 2.15 -11.87 -50.67
CA MET A 1 2.58 -11.00 -49.56
C MET A 1 1.62 -11.15 -48.39
N LYS A 2 2.11 -11.65 -47.25
CA LYS A 2 1.64 -11.41 -45.87
C LYS A 2 2.46 -12.31 -44.95
N LYS A 3 3.42 -11.74 -44.21
CA LYS A 3 4.17 -12.43 -43.15
C LYS A 3 3.73 -11.82 -41.83
N ILE A 4 3.08 -12.62 -41.00
CA ILE A 4 2.79 -12.31 -39.59
C ILE A 4 4.03 -12.72 -38.80
N PHE A 5 4.67 -11.76 -38.15
CA PHE A 5 5.72 -12.02 -37.18
C PHE A 5 5.06 -12.22 -35.81
N LEU A 6 5.16 -13.43 -35.28
CA LEU A 6 4.79 -13.79 -33.92
C LEU A 6 6.07 -13.76 -33.08
N TYR A 7 6.26 -12.73 -32.26
CA TYR A 7 7.36 -12.68 -31.29
C TYR A 7 6.98 -13.48 -30.06
N ILE A 8 7.39 -14.75 -30.01
CA ILE A 8 7.39 -15.55 -28.78
C ILE A 8 8.67 -15.18 -28.02
N LEU A 9 8.53 -14.41 -26.96
CA LEU A 9 9.61 -14.16 -26.00
C LEU A 9 9.76 -15.41 -25.14
N ALA A 10 10.67 -16.30 -25.51
CA ALA A 10 11.08 -17.42 -24.68
C ALA A 10 12.00 -16.91 -23.56
N GLY A 11 11.42 -16.58 -22.41
CA GLY A 11 12.16 -16.46 -21.15
C GLY A 11 12.55 -17.85 -20.68
N SER A 12 13.85 -18.09 -20.54
CA SER A 12 14.45 -19.36 -20.14
C SER A 12 13.95 -19.82 -18.77
N LEU A 13 13.21 -20.94 -18.77
CA LEU A 13 12.95 -21.72 -17.57
C LEU A 13 14.22 -22.46 -17.14
N CYS A 14 14.53 -22.34 -15.85
CA CYS A 14 15.68 -22.92 -15.18
C CYS A 14 15.69 -24.46 -15.28
N PHE A 15 16.86 -25.03 -15.62
CA PHE A 15 17.20 -26.40 -15.25
C PHE A 15 18.60 -26.41 -14.65
N SER A 16 18.66 -26.42 -13.32
CA SER A 16 19.78 -27.01 -12.59
C SER A 16 19.23 -28.20 -11.81
N ALA A 17 19.21 -29.35 -12.47
CA ALA A 17 18.98 -30.64 -11.83
C ALA A 17 20.32 -31.11 -11.24
N CYS A 18 20.54 -30.86 -9.95
CA CYS A 18 21.47 -31.62 -9.11
C CYS A 18 20.96 -31.59 -7.67
N LYS A 19 20.35 -32.70 -7.24
CA LYS A 19 19.92 -32.90 -5.84
C LYS A 19 21.12 -32.92 -4.91
N LYS A 20 21.10 -32.09 -3.86
CA LYS A 20 21.73 -32.31 -2.56
C LYS A 20 21.00 -31.47 -1.50
N ASP A 21 20.49 -32.18 -0.49
CA ASP A 21 20.00 -31.76 0.84
C ASP A 21 19.04 -30.57 0.97
N ASP A 22 18.03 -30.76 1.82
CA ASP A 22 16.90 -29.87 2.11
C ASP A 22 17.32 -28.50 2.69
N GLU A 23 17.89 -27.63 1.86
CA GLU A 23 17.85 -26.18 2.10
C GLU A 23 16.53 -25.66 1.54
N VAL A 24 15.61 -25.31 2.43
CA VAL A 24 14.42 -24.52 2.10
C VAL A 24 14.88 -23.34 1.26
N GLU A 25 14.37 -23.21 0.02
CA GLU A 25 14.77 -22.11 -0.86
C GLU A 25 14.57 -20.79 -0.12
N THR A 26 15.69 -20.17 0.27
CA THR A 26 15.68 -18.81 0.79
C THR A 26 15.28 -17.91 -0.36
N PHE A 27 14.17 -17.19 -0.21
CA PHE A 27 13.71 -16.21 -1.20
C PHE A 27 14.88 -15.35 -1.71
N ILE A 28 15.15 -15.43 -3.03
CA ILE A 28 16.17 -14.60 -3.68
C ILE A 28 15.47 -13.41 -4.33
N GLU A 29 15.91 -12.21 -3.93
CA GLU A 29 15.45 -10.98 -4.55
C GLU A 29 15.97 -10.91 -6.01
N PRO A 30 15.10 -10.70 -7.02
CA PRO A 30 15.55 -10.58 -8.40
C PRO A 30 16.57 -9.44 -8.58
N ASP A 31 17.59 -9.64 -9.40
CA ASP A 31 18.56 -8.60 -9.73
C ASP A 31 17.94 -7.50 -10.59
N ASP A 32 17.06 -7.87 -11.53
CA ASP A 32 16.37 -6.93 -12.41
C ASP A 32 15.14 -6.30 -11.72
N ILE A 33 15.15 -4.98 -11.62
CA ILE A 33 14.05 -4.18 -11.07
C ILE A 33 12.75 -4.35 -11.88
N SER A 34 12.84 -4.63 -13.18
CA SER A 34 11.67 -4.85 -14.04
C SER A 34 10.92 -6.14 -13.65
N VAL A 35 11.67 -7.17 -13.20
CA VAL A 35 11.11 -8.43 -12.70
C VAL A 35 10.42 -8.20 -11.35
N ARG A 36 11.05 -7.45 -10.42
CA ARG A 36 10.41 -7.02 -9.17
C ARG A 36 9.10 -6.28 -9.42
N ASN A 37 9.10 -5.31 -10.34
CA ASN A 37 7.90 -4.56 -10.69
C ASN A 37 6.78 -5.45 -11.24
N THR A 38 7.14 -6.45 -12.05
CA THR A 38 6.18 -7.41 -12.60
C THR A 38 5.60 -8.32 -11.52
N LEU A 39 6.44 -8.79 -10.58
CA LEU A 39 5.99 -9.59 -9.44
C LEU A 39 5.03 -8.81 -8.54
N ASP A 40 5.34 -7.54 -8.23
CA ASP A 40 4.46 -6.69 -7.45
C ASP A 40 3.09 -6.52 -8.13
N GLU A 41 3.07 -6.27 -9.44
CA GLU A 41 1.80 -6.11 -10.17
C GLU A 41 0.94 -7.38 -10.16
N GLN A 42 1.55 -8.54 -10.39
CA GLN A 42 0.83 -9.83 -10.34
C GLN A 42 0.33 -10.14 -8.92
N ALA A 43 1.18 -9.93 -7.91
CA ALA A 43 0.84 -10.18 -6.52
C ALA A 43 -0.25 -9.24 -6.01
N ILE A 44 -0.22 -7.96 -6.39
CA ILE A 44 -1.25 -6.97 -6.05
C ILE A 44 -2.58 -7.34 -6.71
N GLN A 45 -2.57 -7.73 -7.99
CA GLN A 45 -3.79 -8.17 -8.67
C GLN A 45 -4.41 -9.37 -7.94
N LYS A 46 -3.59 -10.38 -7.61
CA LYS A 46 -4.04 -11.54 -6.83
C LYS A 46 -4.56 -11.16 -5.45
N PHE A 47 -3.90 -10.25 -4.75
CA PHE A 47 -4.38 -9.72 -3.48
C PHE A 47 -5.76 -9.08 -3.63
N MET A 48 -5.97 -8.28 -4.67
CA MET A 48 -7.27 -7.65 -4.92
C MET A 48 -8.37 -8.66 -5.27
N ASP A 49 -8.04 -9.74 -5.99
CA ASP A 49 -9.00 -10.77 -6.38
C ASP A 49 -9.37 -11.73 -5.24
N ASN A 50 -8.49 -11.86 -4.24
CA ASN A 50 -8.64 -12.78 -3.11
C ASN A 50 -9.12 -12.10 -1.82
N ASN A 51 -9.34 -10.78 -1.84
CA ASN A 51 -9.79 -10.04 -0.68
C ASN A 51 -11.02 -9.18 -1.01
N TYR A 52 -11.77 -8.83 0.03
CA TYR A 52 -12.92 -7.93 -0.01
C TYR A 52 -12.89 -6.93 1.15
N LEU A 53 -13.82 -5.97 1.13
CA LEU A 53 -14.09 -5.07 2.24
C LEU A 53 -15.36 -5.51 2.98
N ASP A 54 -15.26 -5.74 4.29
CA ASP A 54 -16.43 -5.99 5.12
C ASP A 54 -17.30 -4.72 5.33
N THR A 55 -18.35 -4.84 6.14
CA THR A 55 -19.29 -3.74 6.43
C THR A 55 -18.66 -2.53 7.14
N GLN A 56 -17.49 -2.67 7.75
CA GLN A 56 -16.73 -1.56 8.35
C GLN A 56 -15.57 -1.12 7.45
N GLY A 57 -15.38 -1.78 6.31
CA GLY A 57 -14.32 -1.49 5.35
C GLY A 57 -12.99 -2.14 5.72
N ASN A 58 -12.97 -3.15 6.60
CA ASN A 58 -11.77 -3.93 6.86
C ASN A 58 -11.49 -4.84 5.67
N ILE A 59 -10.21 -4.98 5.31
CA ILE A 59 -9.78 -5.96 4.32
C ILE A 59 -9.85 -7.36 4.94
N LYS A 60 -10.55 -8.28 4.25
CA LYS A 60 -10.68 -9.69 4.62
C LYS A 60 -10.37 -10.56 3.41
N ALA A 61 -9.71 -11.70 3.64
CA ALA A 61 -9.54 -12.72 2.61
C ALA A 61 -10.84 -13.52 2.46
N PHE A 62 -11.19 -13.91 1.24
CA PHE A 62 -12.28 -14.86 1.02
C PHE A 62 -11.93 -16.23 1.63
N SER A 63 -12.92 -16.88 2.21
CA SER A 63 -12.80 -18.25 2.70
C SER A 63 -13.15 -19.25 1.59
N SER A 64 -12.35 -20.30 1.45
CA SER A 64 -12.72 -21.44 0.59
C SER A 64 -13.67 -22.42 1.28
N THR A 65 -13.98 -22.21 2.56
CA THR A 65 -14.73 -23.15 3.41
C THR A 65 -15.99 -22.55 4.04
N ASP A 66 -16.15 -21.22 3.95
CA ASP A 66 -17.25 -20.48 4.53
C ASP A 66 -17.84 -19.56 3.46
N ALA A 67 -19.06 -19.85 3.01
CA ALA A 67 -19.75 -19.12 1.96
C ALA A 67 -20.38 -17.79 2.44
N THR A 68 -20.23 -17.42 3.72
CA THR A 68 -20.79 -16.17 4.24
C THR A 68 -20.18 -14.92 3.64
N ASP A 69 -19.01 -15.04 3.00
CA ASP A 69 -18.35 -13.93 2.32
C ASP A 69 -18.54 -13.91 0.79
N ASP A 70 -19.16 -14.93 0.20
CA ASP A 70 -19.39 -15.06 -1.26
C ASP A 70 -20.25 -13.92 -1.84
N ASN A 71 -20.96 -13.18 -1.00
CA ASN A 71 -21.79 -12.04 -1.40
C ASN A 71 -21.01 -10.71 -1.48
N TYR A 72 -19.78 -10.66 -0.97
CA TYR A 72 -18.95 -9.46 -1.06
C TYR A 72 -18.25 -9.39 -2.41
N LYS A 73 -18.13 -8.16 -2.92
CA LYS A 73 -17.32 -7.89 -4.12
C LYS A 73 -15.84 -7.97 -3.78
N LYS A 74 -15.05 -8.50 -4.70
CA LYS A 74 -13.58 -8.47 -4.63
C LYS A 74 -13.10 -7.02 -4.65
N LEU A 75 -11.93 -6.74 -4.07
CA LEU A 75 -11.33 -5.40 -4.16
C LEU A 75 -11.14 -4.97 -5.62
N SER A 76 -10.83 -5.90 -6.53
CA SER A 76 -10.71 -5.64 -7.97
C SER A 76 -12.02 -5.21 -8.64
N GLU A 77 -13.16 -5.48 -8.01
CA GLU A 77 -14.51 -5.16 -8.51
C GLU A 77 -15.08 -3.88 -7.87
N LEU A 78 -14.36 -3.26 -6.92
CA LEU A 78 -14.76 -2.04 -6.21
C LEU A 78 -14.31 -0.75 -6.93
N SER A 79 -14.27 -0.79 -8.27
CA SER A 79 -13.80 0.32 -9.11
C SER A 79 -12.41 0.86 -8.71
N PRO A 80 -11.38 0.01 -8.59
CA PRO A 80 -10.03 0.45 -8.29
C PRO A 80 -9.49 1.40 -9.36
N VAL A 81 -8.73 2.41 -8.94
CA VAL A 81 -8.05 3.34 -9.86
C VAL A 81 -6.54 3.15 -9.72
N LYS A 82 -5.88 2.73 -10.81
CA LYS A 82 -4.42 2.62 -10.92
C LYS A 82 -3.84 3.93 -11.46
N LEU A 83 -2.93 4.53 -10.70
CA LEU A 83 -2.19 5.74 -11.05
C LEU A 83 -0.94 5.42 -11.91
N PRO A 84 -0.33 6.41 -12.57
CA PRO A 84 0.86 6.19 -13.40
C PRO A 84 2.05 5.57 -12.64
N SER A 85 2.21 5.87 -11.35
CA SER A 85 3.21 5.26 -10.47
C SER A 85 2.96 3.76 -10.19
N GLY A 86 1.77 3.27 -10.52
CA GLY A 86 1.29 1.94 -10.15
C GLY A 86 0.56 1.88 -8.81
N VAL A 87 0.48 2.99 -8.06
CA VAL A 87 -0.37 3.09 -6.87
C VAL A 87 -1.82 2.81 -7.27
N ILE A 88 -2.50 2.01 -6.46
CA ILE A 88 -3.92 1.72 -6.63
C ILE A 88 -4.66 2.27 -5.42
N TYR A 89 -5.74 3.01 -5.65
CA TYR A 89 -6.66 3.37 -4.57
C TYR A 89 -8.07 2.85 -4.85
N ILE A 90 -8.75 2.49 -3.77
CA ILE A 90 -10.15 2.07 -3.77
C ILE A 90 -10.86 2.95 -2.75
N LYS A 91 -11.76 3.81 -3.23
CA LYS A 91 -12.60 4.63 -2.36
C LYS A 91 -13.85 3.85 -2.03
N ARG A 92 -14.11 3.65 -0.74
CA ARG A 92 -15.33 2.98 -0.32
C ARG A 92 -16.50 3.95 -0.41
N GLU A 93 -17.52 3.53 -1.16
CA GLU A 93 -18.76 4.27 -1.32
C GLU A 93 -19.46 4.45 0.04
N GLY A 94 -20.03 5.64 0.27
CA GLY A 94 -20.73 5.95 1.52
C GLY A 94 -19.86 6.12 2.77
N ALA A 95 -18.54 5.91 2.68
CA ALA A 95 -17.60 6.06 3.81
C ALA A 95 -16.78 7.37 3.78
N GLN A 96 -16.95 8.20 2.74
CA GLN A 96 -16.33 9.53 2.69
C GLN A 96 -17.13 10.54 3.51
N PRO A 97 -16.48 11.53 4.15
CA PRO A 97 -17.18 12.61 4.84
C PRO A 97 -18.06 13.42 3.86
N THR A 98 -19.28 13.75 4.28
CA THR A 98 -20.22 14.57 3.47
C THR A 98 -19.69 15.98 3.23
N SER A 99 -18.95 16.53 4.19
CA SER A 99 -18.23 17.83 4.08
C SER A 99 -16.75 17.61 4.40
N GLY A 100 -16.07 16.95 3.48
CA GLY A 100 -14.66 16.59 3.60
C GLY A 100 -13.70 17.75 3.33
N VAL A 101 -12.52 17.67 3.94
CA VAL A 101 -11.38 18.56 3.68
C VAL A 101 -10.45 17.89 2.67
N ALA A 102 -10.06 18.61 1.62
CA ALA A 102 -9.07 18.12 0.67
C ALA A 102 -7.70 18.00 1.34
N ILE A 103 -6.94 16.98 0.97
CA ILE A 103 -5.62 16.69 1.55
C ILE A 103 -4.55 17.17 0.57
N ASN A 104 -3.76 18.15 0.98
CA ASN A 104 -2.58 18.58 0.25
C ASN A 104 -1.34 17.90 0.83
N THR A 105 -0.81 16.91 0.11
CA THR A 105 0.34 16.13 0.57
C THR A 105 1.69 16.70 0.15
N ASP A 106 1.75 17.87 -0.50
CA ASP A 106 3.03 18.50 -0.85
C ASP A 106 3.68 19.07 0.41
N PRO A 107 4.79 18.50 0.90
CA PRO A 107 5.39 18.93 2.15
C PRO A 107 6.04 20.32 2.10
N ASN A 108 6.24 20.87 0.90
CA ASN A 108 6.80 22.21 0.67
C ASN A 108 5.71 23.28 0.49
N SER A 109 4.45 22.88 0.44
CA SER A 109 3.34 23.80 0.27
C SER A 109 2.99 24.51 1.59
N ALA A 110 2.68 25.80 1.52
CA ALA A 110 2.16 26.55 2.66
C ALA A 110 0.80 26.02 3.16
N THR A 111 0.11 25.22 2.34
CA THR A 111 -1.16 24.57 2.68
C THR A 111 -1.02 23.06 2.86
N ALA A 112 0.20 22.55 3.08
CA ALA A 112 0.45 21.13 3.37
C ALA A 112 -0.46 20.66 4.52
N SER A 113 -1.09 19.51 4.35
CA SER A 113 -2.04 19.00 5.33
C SER A 113 -1.35 18.24 6.45
N LEU A 114 -1.75 18.56 7.68
CA LEU A 114 -1.64 17.67 8.83
C LEU A 114 -2.83 16.72 8.82
N ILE A 115 -2.59 15.44 9.06
CA ILE A 115 -3.67 14.44 9.17
C ILE A 115 -3.59 13.70 10.49
N LYS A 116 -4.75 13.40 11.08
CA LYS A 116 -4.90 12.38 12.13
C LYS A 116 -5.63 11.20 11.55
N THR A 117 -5.05 10.01 11.67
CA THR A 117 -5.54 8.85 10.93
C THR A 117 -5.49 7.62 11.82
N MET A 118 -6.55 6.82 11.80
CA MET A 118 -6.46 5.42 12.19
C MET A 118 -6.21 4.56 10.97
N MET A 119 -5.28 3.61 11.05
CA MET A 119 -4.96 2.74 9.92
C MET A 119 -4.42 1.37 10.33
N ARG A 120 -4.60 0.43 9.42
CA ARG A 120 -3.75 -0.75 9.23
C ARG A 120 -2.84 -0.47 8.03
N ALA A 121 -1.55 -0.32 8.30
CA ALA A 121 -0.50 -0.23 7.31
C ALA A 121 0.31 -1.52 7.38
N THR A 122 0.10 -2.41 6.41
CA THR A 122 0.79 -3.69 6.31
C THR A 122 1.76 -3.64 5.14
N TYR A 123 2.97 -4.16 5.32
CA TYR A 123 3.91 -4.34 4.23
C TYR A 123 3.98 -5.80 3.84
N TYR A 124 4.30 -6.07 2.58
CA TYR A 124 4.37 -7.40 1.99
C TYR A 124 5.58 -7.49 1.10
N ARG A 125 6.00 -8.72 0.82
CA ARG A 125 6.91 -8.98 -0.30
C ARG A 125 6.16 -9.81 -1.34
N ALA A 126 6.21 -9.39 -2.60
CA ALA A 126 5.77 -10.25 -3.68
C ALA A 126 6.81 -11.37 -3.86
N THR A 127 6.35 -12.61 -3.78
CA THR A 127 7.18 -13.81 -3.93
C THR A 127 6.54 -14.74 -4.95
N ASP A 128 7.36 -15.44 -5.71
CA ASP A 128 6.94 -16.54 -6.57
C ASP A 128 7.36 -17.86 -5.92
N THR A 129 6.41 -18.75 -5.70
CA THR A 129 6.67 -20.10 -5.20
C THR A 129 6.00 -21.08 -6.14
N ASP A 130 6.78 -21.84 -6.92
CA ASP A 130 6.28 -22.79 -7.91
C ASP A 130 5.29 -22.17 -8.94
N GLY A 131 5.54 -20.93 -9.37
CA GLY A 131 4.69 -20.19 -10.30
C GLY A 131 3.49 -19.50 -9.63
N ASN A 132 3.37 -19.58 -8.31
CA ASN A 132 2.35 -18.93 -7.53
C ASN A 132 2.83 -17.57 -7.00
N VAL A 133 2.64 -16.51 -7.79
CA VAL A 133 2.98 -15.15 -7.39
C VAL A 133 1.92 -14.58 -6.43
N ALA A 134 2.34 -14.20 -5.22
CA ALA A 134 1.47 -13.63 -4.20
C ALA A 134 2.20 -12.64 -3.29
N LEU A 135 1.43 -11.75 -2.64
CA LEU A 135 1.93 -10.97 -1.52
C LEU A 135 2.02 -11.90 -0.31
N THR A 136 3.24 -12.27 0.07
CA THR A 136 3.50 -13.08 1.26
C THR A 136 3.79 -12.18 2.46
N SER A 137 3.37 -12.65 3.64
CA SER A 137 3.23 -11.86 4.85
C SER A 137 4.51 -11.12 5.22
N GLY A 138 4.52 -9.80 5.01
CA GLY A 138 5.32 -8.86 5.79
C GLY A 138 4.49 -8.33 6.95
N GLY A 139 5.17 -7.75 7.94
CA GLY A 139 4.55 -7.32 9.20
C GLY A 139 3.70 -6.05 9.10
N ALA A 140 3.30 -5.55 10.27
CA ALA A 140 2.64 -4.26 10.38
C ALA A 140 3.68 -3.14 10.44
N LEU A 141 3.54 -2.14 9.56
CA LEU A 141 4.25 -0.87 9.67
C LEU A 141 3.60 0.00 10.76
N LEU A 142 2.27 -0.01 10.82
CA LEU A 142 1.46 0.64 11.85
C LEU A 142 0.10 -0.04 11.94
N ASN A 143 -0.39 -0.29 13.15
CA ASN A 143 -1.75 -0.75 13.37
C ASN A 143 -2.36 -0.03 14.57
N THR A 144 -3.13 1.02 14.31
CA THR A 144 -3.85 1.75 15.37
C THR A 144 -5.26 1.22 15.59
N ILE A 145 -5.76 0.33 14.72
CA ILE A 145 -7.15 -0.14 14.76
C ILE A 145 -7.28 -1.34 15.71
N ASP A 146 -6.33 -2.28 15.65
CA ASP A 146 -6.40 -3.51 16.45
C ASP A 146 -5.62 -3.42 17.78
N LEU A 147 -4.70 -2.46 17.92
CA LEU A 147 -3.78 -2.38 19.06
C LEU A 147 -3.98 -1.13 19.93
N GLU A 148 -3.77 0.06 19.35
CA GLU A 148 -3.71 1.32 20.12
C GLU A 148 -5.07 2.01 20.25
N ALA A 149 -6.03 1.66 19.40
CA ALA A 149 -7.39 2.24 19.30
C ALA A 149 -7.44 3.78 19.31
N SER A 150 -6.39 4.45 18.83
CA SER A 150 -6.28 5.92 18.83
C SER A 150 -5.69 6.44 17.51
N PRO A 151 -6.21 7.53 16.91
CA PRO A 151 -5.65 8.08 15.68
C PRO A 151 -4.23 8.61 15.89
N VAL A 152 -3.31 8.30 14.98
CA VAL A 152 -1.96 8.86 14.97
C VAL A 152 -1.95 10.18 14.19
N THR A 153 -1.20 11.16 14.67
CA THR A 153 -0.94 12.41 13.92
C THR A 153 0.32 12.24 13.08
N ASP A 154 0.24 12.51 11.78
CA ASP A 154 1.36 12.52 10.84
C ASP A 154 2.35 11.37 11.06
N PRO A 155 1.96 10.12 10.77
CA PRO A 155 2.92 9.03 10.82
C PRO A 155 4.11 9.39 9.94
N LYS A 156 5.32 9.03 10.38
CA LYS A 156 6.56 9.49 9.74
C LYS A 156 6.68 9.09 8.27
N PHE A 157 6.03 7.98 7.88
CA PHE A 157 5.92 7.53 6.48
C PHE A 157 4.93 8.33 5.62
N TYR A 158 4.10 9.18 6.22
CA TYR A 158 3.29 10.18 5.52
C TYR A 158 4.00 11.54 5.50
N TYR A 159 4.54 11.99 6.63
CA TYR A 159 5.22 13.28 6.74
C TYR A 159 6.37 13.22 7.74
N ALA A 160 7.59 13.46 7.27
CA ALA A 160 8.76 13.64 8.10
C ALA A 160 8.88 15.11 8.53
N LYS A 161 8.97 15.38 9.83
CA LYS A 161 9.17 16.75 10.32
C LYS A 161 10.51 17.30 9.85
N LYS A 162 10.60 18.59 9.51
CA LYS A 162 11.88 19.21 9.08
C LYS A 162 13.04 18.97 10.05
N SER A 163 12.76 18.89 11.35
CA SER A 163 13.78 18.64 12.38
C SER A 163 14.53 17.30 12.27
N ILE A 164 13.99 16.32 11.52
CA ILE A 164 14.64 15.01 11.30
C ILE A 164 15.14 14.82 9.86
N VAL A 165 14.82 15.75 8.97
CA VAL A 165 15.23 15.71 7.55
C VAL A 165 16.58 16.38 7.44
N THR A 166 17.52 15.69 6.77
CA THR A 166 18.88 16.18 6.50
C THR A 166 19.27 15.74 5.10
N ASP A 167 20.37 16.29 4.56
CA ASP A 167 20.87 15.85 3.25
C ASP A 167 21.20 14.35 3.21
N ALA A 168 21.67 13.78 4.32
CA ALA A 168 21.97 12.36 4.44
C ALA A 168 20.74 11.47 4.67
N LYS A 169 19.63 12.05 5.15
CA LYS A 169 18.35 11.39 5.41
C LYS A 169 17.22 12.29 4.90
N PRO A 170 17.04 12.37 3.57
CA PRO A 170 16.02 13.21 2.95
C PRO A 170 14.62 12.69 3.27
N ARG A 171 13.57 13.41 2.85
CA ARG A 171 12.18 12.97 3.06
C ARG A 171 11.91 11.57 2.51
N SER A 172 12.43 11.22 1.35
CA SER A 172 12.31 9.88 0.74
C SER A 172 12.91 8.74 1.58
N TYR A 173 13.82 9.06 2.52
CA TYR A 173 14.31 8.07 3.49
C TYR A 173 13.23 7.64 4.50
N TYR A 174 12.22 8.49 4.72
CA TYR A 174 11.18 8.31 5.72
C TYR A 174 9.79 8.13 5.10
N GLU A 175 9.44 8.92 4.10
CA GLU A 175 8.09 9.06 3.53
C GLU A 175 7.85 8.05 2.40
N ILE A 176 6.61 7.59 2.25
CA ILE A 176 6.15 6.72 1.17
C ILE A 176 5.41 7.61 0.18
N GLU A 177 6.07 7.97 -0.92
CA GLU A 177 5.53 8.91 -1.92
C GLU A 177 4.19 8.40 -2.52
N GLY A 178 4.06 7.10 -2.75
CA GLY A 178 2.83 6.52 -3.25
C GLY A 178 1.65 6.59 -2.28
N LEU A 179 1.91 6.64 -0.97
CA LEU A 179 0.85 6.90 0.02
C LEU A 179 0.38 8.35 -0.09
N GLN A 180 1.31 9.31 -0.19
CA GLN A 180 0.99 10.72 -0.40
C GLN A 180 0.20 10.92 -1.71
N GLU A 181 0.61 10.26 -2.79
CA GLU A 181 -0.10 10.29 -4.07
C GLU A 181 -1.53 9.76 -3.95
N GLY A 182 -1.71 8.59 -3.32
CA GLY A 182 -3.03 7.99 -3.12
C GLY A 182 -3.96 8.80 -2.22
N LEU A 183 -3.44 9.42 -1.15
CA LEU A 183 -4.23 10.20 -0.20
C LEU A 183 -4.88 11.44 -0.83
N LYS A 184 -4.31 12.00 -1.90
CA LYS A 184 -4.90 13.16 -2.63
C LYS A 184 -6.31 12.89 -3.16
N TYR A 185 -6.70 11.62 -3.31
CA TYR A 185 -8.00 11.23 -3.85
C TYR A 185 -9.08 11.03 -2.77
N PHE A 186 -8.68 11.04 -1.51
CA PHE A 186 -9.56 10.96 -0.35
C PHE A 186 -9.81 12.35 0.23
N THR A 187 -10.82 12.44 1.09
CA THR A 187 -11.07 13.64 1.89
C THR A 187 -11.03 13.30 3.36
N GLY A 188 -10.43 14.18 4.15
CA GLY A 188 -10.37 14.03 5.60
C GLY A 188 -11.62 14.58 6.27
N PHE A 189 -11.93 14.08 7.46
CA PHE A 189 -12.89 14.73 8.33
C PHE A 189 -12.28 16.01 8.91
N GLN A 190 -13.12 17.01 9.20
CA GLN A 190 -12.65 18.26 9.81
C GLN A 190 -12.19 18.08 11.25
N ASN A 191 -12.92 17.30 12.05
CA ASN A 191 -12.60 16.99 13.45
C ASN A 191 -13.54 15.89 13.97
N LEU A 192 -13.31 14.64 13.54
CA LEU A 192 -14.04 13.49 14.07
C LEU A 192 -13.51 13.15 15.48
N PRO A 193 -14.38 12.93 16.49
CA PRO A 193 -13.94 12.54 17.82
C PRO A 193 -13.13 11.23 17.79
N ASN A 194 -12.04 11.17 18.57
CA ASN A 194 -11.11 10.03 18.57
C ASN A 194 -11.77 8.72 19.02
N GLU A 195 -12.82 8.80 19.84
CA GLU A 195 -13.62 7.67 20.33
C GLU A 195 -14.59 7.11 19.28
N THR A 196 -14.77 7.81 18.15
CA THR A 196 -15.61 7.30 17.06
C THR A 196 -14.99 6.02 16.53
N LEU A 197 -15.75 4.93 16.49
CA LEU A 197 -15.25 3.68 15.91
C LEU A 197 -15.01 3.85 14.40
N PRO A 198 -13.92 3.28 13.85
CA PRO A 198 -13.59 3.47 12.47
C PRO A 198 -14.61 2.79 11.52
N ASN A 199 -15.11 3.57 10.57
CA ASN A 199 -15.78 3.14 9.35
C ASN A 199 -14.84 3.50 8.17
N LEU A 200 -14.01 2.54 7.78
CA LEU A 200 -12.83 2.79 6.97
C LEU A 200 -13.19 3.35 5.58
N GLN A 201 -12.45 4.38 5.18
CA GLN A 201 -12.72 5.19 3.98
C GLN A 201 -12.31 4.48 2.70
N GLY A 202 -11.38 3.53 2.78
CA GLY A 202 -10.92 2.77 1.63
C GLY A 202 -9.54 2.14 1.82
N VAL A 203 -8.92 1.86 0.68
CA VAL A 203 -7.64 1.17 0.58
C VAL A 203 -6.70 1.94 -0.37
N ILE A 204 -5.43 2.04 -0.01
CA ILE A 204 -4.34 2.43 -0.91
C ILE A 204 -3.33 1.28 -0.94
N ILE A 205 -3.00 0.79 -2.13
CA ILE A 205 -1.98 -0.22 -2.37
C ILE A 205 -0.83 0.44 -3.11
N VAL A 206 0.36 0.39 -2.53
CA VAL A 206 1.57 1.03 -3.05
C VAL A 206 2.56 -0.06 -3.46
N PRO A 207 2.82 -0.27 -4.77
CA PRO A 207 3.87 -1.19 -5.21
C PRO A 207 5.24 -0.70 -4.75
N SER A 208 6.23 -1.60 -4.65
CA SER A 208 7.53 -1.23 -4.08
C SER A 208 8.22 -0.08 -4.82
N LYS A 209 8.05 0.01 -6.15
CA LYS A 209 8.58 1.11 -6.98
C LYS A 209 8.03 2.50 -6.63
N ALA A 210 6.85 2.57 -6.03
CA ALA A 210 6.23 3.82 -5.58
C ALA A 210 6.35 4.03 -4.06
N ALA A 211 7.09 3.14 -3.39
CA ALA A 211 7.46 3.26 -1.98
C ALA A 211 8.97 3.52 -1.86
N TYR A 212 9.76 2.51 -1.44
CA TYR A 212 11.20 2.65 -1.25
C TYR A 212 12.05 1.96 -2.33
N ALA A 213 11.45 1.20 -3.26
CA ALA A 213 12.16 0.40 -4.25
C ALA A 213 13.37 -0.32 -3.64
N ARG A 214 14.59 -0.01 -4.10
CA ARG A 214 15.87 -0.55 -3.58
C ARG A 214 16.57 0.40 -2.61
N ASP A 215 16.00 1.57 -2.36
CA ASP A 215 16.66 2.64 -1.62
C ASP A 215 16.72 2.34 -0.12
N THR A 216 17.84 2.73 0.49
CA THR A 216 17.97 2.67 1.94
C THR A 216 16.93 3.60 2.56
N ASN A 217 16.18 3.08 3.53
CA ASN A 217 15.11 3.80 4.19
C ASN A 217 15.10 3.52 5.70
N TYR A 218 14.36 4.35 6.43
CA TYR A 218 14.26 4.30 7.89
C TYR A 218 13.72 2.98 8.43
N TYR A 219 12.89 2.27 7.65
CA TYR A 219 12.21 1.05 8.08
C TYR A 219 12.93 -0.23 7.63
N ASN A 220 13.98 -0.13 6.81
CA ASN A 220 14.62 -1.27 6.15
C ASN A 220 13.64 -2.13 5.33
N LEU A 221 12.69 -1.48 4.65
CA LEU A 221 11.62 -2.12 3.88
C LEU A 221 11.81 -1.97 2.36
N GLN A 222 13.03 -2.24 1.89
CA GLN A 222 13.29 -2.34 0.45
C GLN A 222 12.45 -3.46 -0.17
N ASN A 223 12.02 -3.24 -1.41
CA ASN A 223 11.20 -4.15 -2.22
C ASN A 223 9.85 -4.51 -1.60
N ALA A 224 9.40 -3.74 -0.60
CA ALA A 224 8.13 -3.98 0.05
C ALA A 224 6.99 -3.29 -0.71
N THR A 225 5.90 -4.02 -0.92
CA THR A 225 4.60 -3.48 -1.31
C THR A 225 3.81 -3.15 -0.05
N PHE A 226 3.09 -2.03 -0.02
CA PHE A 226 2.34 -1.59 1.16
C PHE A 226 0.84 -1.58 0.88
N VAL A 227 0.04 -1.99 1.86
CA VAL A 227 -1.42 -1.87 1.83
C VAL A 227 -1.85 -1.05 3.04
N PHE A 228 -2.53 0.05 2.78
CA PHE A 228 -3.08 0.96 3.77
C PHE A 228 -4.61 0.86 3.76
N ASN A 229 -5.20 0.56 4.91
CA ASN A 229 -6.65 0.57 5.11
C ASN A 229 -6.96 1.46 6.32
N PHE A 230 -7.70 2.55 6.10
CA PHE A 230 -7.63 3.70 7.00
C PHE A 230 -8.92 4.52 7.09
N GLN A 231 -8.96 5.39 8.09
CA GLN A 231 -9.87 6.51 8.19
C GLN A 231 -9.16 7.73 8.76
N ILE A 232 -9.38 8.88 8.13
CA ILE A 232 -8.79 10.16 8.49
C ILE A 232 -9.76 10.93 9.38
N TYR A 233 -9.42 11.08 10.65
CA TYR A 233 -10.27 11.71 11.67
C TYR A 233 -10.18 13.23 11.64
N HIS A 234 -9.02 13.77 11.27
CA HIS A 234 -8.77 15.20 11.27
C HIS A 234 -7.90 15.57 10.08
N THR A 235 -8.21 16.69 9.44
CA THR A 235 -7.36 17.29 8.41
C THR A 235 -7.42 18.79 8.54
N GLU A 236 -6.24 19.40 8.63
CA GLU A 236 -6.08 20.84 8.70
C GLU A 236 -4.81 21.27 7.98
N THR A 237 -4.69 22.57 7.68
CA THR A 237 -3.42 23.14 7.24
C THR A 237 -2.40 23.00 8.36
N ARG A 238 -1.25 22.42 8.04
CA ARG A 238 -0.14 22.24 8.97
C ARG A 238 0.31 23.59 9.57
N PRO A 239 0.32 23.74 10.91
CA PRO A 239 0.85 24.93 11.58
C PRO A 239 2.30 25.22 11.18
N VAL A 240 2.67 26.49 11.05
CA VAL A 240 3.99 26.93 10.54
C VAL A 240 5.15 26.40 11.39
N ASP A 241 4.96 26.30 12.70
CA ASP A 241 5.93 25.77 13.67
C ASP A 241 6.09 24.24 13.56
N GLN A 242 5.20 23.55 12.85
CA GLN A 242 5.22 22.11 12.60
C GLN A 242 5.64 21.74 11.18
N GLN A 243 5.94 22.75 10.34
CA GLN A 243 6.47 22.55 8.98
C GLN A 243 7.96 22.24 9.04
#